data_AF-A0A6I2XYU7-F1
#
_entry.id   AF-A0A6I2XYU7-F1
#
_cell.length_a   1.000
_cell.length_b   1.000
_cell.length_c   1.000
_cell.angle_alpha   90.00
_cell.angle_beta   90.00
_cell.angle_gamma   90.00
#
_symmetry.space_group_name_H-M   'P 1'
#
loop_
_entity.id
_entity.type
_entity.pdbx_description
1 polymer ?
#
loop_
_entity_poly.entity_id
_entity_poly.type
_entity_poly.pdbx_seq_one_letter_code
_entity_poly.pdbx_strand_id
1 'polypeptide(L)'
;TCDDRQDLSAYWVPALFQNGVRVAPVGVRVRYEGRGGGVTAFPTGFMAVSGRTDQTAAWGCATAGQRPVLSSSVATVPVCSGAAQLVAQITFPQCWDGSSLDTANHISHLAFATEMAGQAPICPADHPVQVPKVVLEVRYPGAATGGAGVTLSSGAASTLHADIFEAWTGTSLQDRFGGRGQVGQRGHAGQQGQQGQQGQDGGRGGRGARGTQPATIAA
;
A
#
# COMPACT_ATOMS: atom_id res chain seq x y z
N THR A 1 1.19 11.94 -5.76
CA THR A 1 1.18 11.12 -4.53
C THR A 1 2.28 11.48 -3.56
N CYS A 2 3.21 12.39 -3.87
CA CYS A 2 3.92 13.10 -2.80
C CYS A 2 3.15 14.36 -2.33
N ASP A 3 2.16 14.80 -3.10
CA ASP A 3 1.36 16.01 -2.82
C ASP A 3 -0.02 15.72 -2.22
N ASP A 4 -0.39 14.45 -2.04
CA ASP A 4 -1.67 14.12 -1.41
C ASP A 4 -1.51 14.15 0.11
N ARG A 5 -2.22 15.05 0.77
CA ARG A 5 -2.16 15.21 2.24
C ARG A 5 -2.78 14.03 3.00
N GLN A 6 -3.52 13.17 2.33
CA GLN A 6 -4.12 11.96 2.89
C GLN A 6 -3.18 10.75 2.81
N ASP A 7 -2.09 10.84 2.06
CA ASP A 7 -1.03 9.84 1.99
C ASP A 7 0.07 10.19 3.00
N LEU A 8 0.02 9.56 4.19
CA LEU A 8 1.07 9.70 5.20
C LEU A 8 2.11 8.58 5.12
N SER A 9 2.08 7.78 4.05
CA SER A 9 2.92 6.61 3.87
C SER A 9 4.38 6.99 3.70
N ALA A 10 5.28 6.09 4.08
CA ALA A 10 6.71 6.24 3.85
C ALA A 10 7.15 5.35 2.68
N TYR A 11 8.02 5.90 1.84
CA TYR A 11 8.60 5.21 0.70
C TYR A 11 10.11 5.41 0.72
N TRP A 12 10.86 4.32 0.54
CA TRP A 12 12.32 4.38 0.56
C TRP A 12 12.92 3.62 -0.63
N VAL A 13 14.06 4.11 -1.12
CA VAL A 13 14.91 3.43 -2.10
C VAL A 13 16.39 3.62 -1.72
N PRO A 14 17.29 2.68 -2.10
CA PRO A 14 18.73 2.85 -1.93
C PRO A 14 19.24 4.14 -2.58
N ALA A 15 20.22 4.78 -1.94
CA ALA A 15 20.85 5.96 -2.53
C ALA A 15 21.61 5.58 -3.80
N LEU A 16 21.41 6.33 -4.87
CA LEU A 16 22.15 6.16 -6.12
C LEU A 16 23.50 6.87 -6.06
N PHE A 17 24.50 6.24 -6.65
CA PHE A 17 25.81 6.82 -6.91
C PHE A 17 26.13 6.71 -8.40
N GLN A 18 26.66 7.78 -8.98
CA GLN A 18 27.24 7.79 -10.31
C GLN A 18 28.75 7.93 -10.16
N ASN A 19 29.51 6.91 -10.58
CA ASN A 19 30.97 6.88 -10.47
C ASN A 19 31.47 7.18 -9.04
N GLY A 20 30.76 6.66 -8.03
CA GLY A 20 31.08 6.86 -6.61
C GLY A 20 30.58 8.17 -6.00
N VAL A 21 29.99 9.07 -6.77
CA VAL A 21 29.39 10.32 -6.27
C VAL A 21 27.90 10.11 -6.01
N ARG A 22 27.44 10.39 -4.78
CA ARG A 22 26.02 10.26 -4.43
C ARG A 22 25.19 11.25 -5.24
N VAL A 23 24.11 10.77 -5.85
CA VAL A 23 23.16 11.59 -6.61
C VAL A 23 21.79 11.50 -5.96
N ALA A 24 21.27 12.64 -5.49
CA ALA A 24 19.91 12.71 -4.98
C ALA A 24 18.88 12.65 -6.13
N PRO A 25 17.73 11.99 -5.94
CA PRO A 25 16.65 12.05 -6.93
C PRO A 25 16.07 13.46 -7.01
N VAL A 26 15.60 13.84 -8.21
CA VAL A 26 14.90 15.11 -8.46
C VAL A 26 13.38 14.96 -8.41
N GLY A 27 12.88 13.73 -8.37
CA GLY A 27 11.45 13.48 -8.24
C GLY A 27 11.15 12.02 -7.97
N VAL A 28 10.08 11.80 -7.22
CA VAL A 28 9.51 10.47 -6.96
C VAL A 28 8.04 10.53 -7.32
N ARG A 29 7.55 9.53 -8.02
CA ARG A 29 6.13 9.34 -8.29
C ARG A 29 5.72 7.96 -7.82
N VAL A 30 4.81 7.91 -6.85
CA VAL A 30 4.17 6.67 -6.40
C VAL A 30 2.83 6.54 -7.13
N ARG A 31 2.54 5.42 -7.76
CA ARG A 31 1.24 5.21 -8.42
C ARG A 31 0.57 4.01 -7.81
N TYR A 32 -0.66 4.18 -7.38
CA TYR A 32 -1.54 3.09 -6.94
C TYR A 32 -2.46 2.77 -8.11
N GLU A 33 -2.21 1.65 -8.77
CA GLU A 33 -2.97 1.23 -9.93
C GLU A 33 -3.97 0.14 -9.54
N GLY A 34 -5.23 0.34 -9.92
CA GLY A 34 -6.29 -0.65 -9.78
C GLY A 34 -6.81 -1.02 -11.16
N ARG A 35 -7.01 -2.32 -11.42
CA ARG A 35 -7.63 -2.82 -12.65
C ARG A 35 -8.73 -3.81 -12.30
N GLY A 36 -9.89 -3.66 -12.94
CA GLY A 36 -11.08 -4.43 -12.57
C GLY A 36 -11.81 -3.85 -11.36
N GLY A 37 -12.77 -4.60 -10.83
CA GLY A 37 -13.44 -4.30 -9.56
C GLY A 37 -12.86 -5.12 -8.42
N GLY A 38 -13.16 -4.75 -7.17
CA GLY A 38 -12.75 -5.52 -5.98
C GLY A 38 -11.35 -5.23 -5.45
N VAL A 39 -10.74 -4.10 -5.85
CA VAL A 39 -9.46 -3.64 -5.26
C VAL A 39 -9.71 -3.18 -3.83
N THR A 40 -9.04 -3.85 -2.89
CA THR A 40 -9.04 -3.53 -1.46
C THR A 40 -7.80 -2.70 -1.14
N ALA A 41 -7.96 -1.53 -0.51
CA ALA A 41 -6.84 -0.71 -0.09
C ALA A 41 -5.94 -1.46 0.91
N PHE A 42 -4.64 -1.15 0.89
CA PHE A 42 -3.74 -1.63 1.94
C PHE A 42 -4.23 -1.16 3.31
N PRO A 43 -4.23 -2.02 4.33
CA PRO A 43 -4.48 -1.58 5.69
C PRO A 43 -3.37 -0.63 6.18
N THR A 44 -3.70 0.28 7.09
CA THR A 44 -2.69 1.09 7.78
C THR A 44 -1.69 0.20 8.51
N GLY A 45 -0.40 0.51 8.37
CA GLY A 45 0.71 -0.25 8.94
C GLY A 45 1.19 -1.40 8.05
N PHE A 46 0.61 -1.59 6.87
CA PHE A 46 1.11 -2.56 5.90
C PHE A 46 2.52 -2.19 5.44
N MET A 47 3.43 -3.16 5.43
CA MET A 47 4.83 -3.00 5.05
C MET A 47 5.19 -4.00 3.97
N ALA A 48 5.94 -3.56 2.96
CA ALA A 48 6.50 -4.49 1.99
C ALA A 48 7.82 -3.99 1.40
N VAL A 49 8.61 -4.93 0.90
CA VAL A 49 9.80 -4.69 0.09
C VAL A 49 9.57 -5.30 -1.29
N SER A 50 9.97 -4.59 -2.35
CA SER A 50 9.97 -5.12 -3.72
C SER A 50 11.22 -4.69 -4.48
N GLY A 51 11.58 -5.43 -5.52
CA GLY A 51 12.73 -5.17 -6.38
C GLY A 51 13.65 -6.38 -6.52
N ARG A 52 14.87 -6.13 -6.99
CA ARG A 52 15.96 -7.09 -7.20
C ARG A 52 15.71 -8.17 -8.28
N THR A 53 14.59 -8.13 -8.98
CA THR A 53 14.29 -9.03 -10.10
C THR A 53 13.82 -8.24 -11.31
N ASP A 54 13.94 -8.83 -12.50
CA ASP A 54 13.50 -8.21 -13.76
C ASP A 54 11.97 -8.00 -13.81
N GLN A 55 11.20 -8.69 -12.96
CA GLN A 55 9.75 -8.52 -12.85
C GLN A 55 9.35 -7.35 -11.94
N THR A 56 10.17 -7.06 -10.93
CA THR A 56 9.85 -6.08 -9.88
C THR A 56 10.61 -4.77 -10.03
N ALA A 57 11.71 -4.73 -10.78
CA ALA A 57 12.54 -3.55 -10.92
C ALA A 57 13.13 -3.40 -12.32
N ALA A 58 13.20 -2.16 -12.80
CA ALA A 58 13.82 -1.83 -14.07
C ALA A 58 14.44 -0.43 -14.04
N TRP A 59 15.55 -0.29 -14.75
CA TRP A 59 16.12 1.01 -15.08
C TRP A 59 15.57 1.51 -16.41
N GLY A 60 15.63 2.81 -16.66
CA GLY A 60 15.15 3.39 -17.90
C GLY A 60 15.61 4.82 -18.11
N CYS A 61 15.26 5.36 -19.28
CA CYS A 61 15.41 6.77 -19.57
C CYS A 61 14.04 7.39 -19.83
N ALA A 62 13.84 8.62 -19.37
CA ALA A 62 12.60 9.35 -19.62
C ALA A 62 12.85 10.84 -19.81
N THR A 63 12.32 11.39 -20.90
CA THR A 63 12.18 12.83 -21.07
C THR A 63 11.00 13.34 -20.23
N ALA A 64 11.03 14.61 -19.82
CA ALA A 64 9.91 15.23 -19.13
C ALA A 64 8.60 15.09 -19.94
N GLY A 65 7.51 14.74 -19.26
CA GLY A 65 6.19 14.51 -19.87
C GLY A 65 6.03 13.18 -20.62
N GLN A 66 7.09 12.38 -20.78
CA GLN A 66 7.03 11.09 -21.46
C GLN A 66 7.10 9.92 -20.47
N ARG A 67 6.52 8.79 -20.88
CA ARG A 67 6.68 7.51 -20.18
C ARG A 67 8.14 7.05 -20.31
N PRO A 68 8.71 6.44 -19.25
CA PRO A 68 10.05 5.88 -19.33
C PRO A 68 10.13 4.74 -20.35
N VAL A 69 11.23 4.69 -21.09
CA VAL A 69 11.66 3.51 -21.84
C VAL A 69 12.52 2.67 -20.90
N LEU A 70 11.99 1.52 -20.48
CA LEU A 70 12.61 0.65 -19.49
C LEU A 70 13.47 -0.44 -20.15
N SER A 71 14.57 -0.77 -19.50
CA SER A 71 15.37 -1.95 -19.79
C SER A 71 14.64 -3.21 -19.34
N SER A 72 14.88 -4.33 -20.04
CA SER A 72 14.26 -5.62 -19.73
C SER A 72 14.91 -6.35 -18.55
N SER A 73 16.05 -5.86 -18.06
CA SER A 73 16.71 -6.42 -16.89
C SER A 73 17.15 -5.35 -15.91
N VAL A 74 16.97 -5.62 -14.62
CA VAL A 74 17.41 -4.76 -13.52
C VAL A 74 18.94 -4.63 -13.47
N ALA A 75 19.67 -5.58 -14.05
CA ALA A 75 21.13 -5.50 -14.17
C ALA A 75 21.61 -4.55 -15.28
N THR A 76 20.73 -4.19 -16.22
CA THR A 76 21.07 -3.33 -17.36
C THR A 76 20.63 -1.90 -17.09
N VAL A 77 21.60 -1.04 -16.77
CA VAL A 77 21.36 0.40 -16.64
C VAL A 77 21.62 1.07 -17.99
N PRO A 78 20.63 1.72 -18.62
CA PRO A 78 20.86 2.42 -19.88
C PRO A 78 21.70 3.68 -19.65
N VAL A 79 22.35 4.17 -20.70
CA VAL A 79 22.94 5.51 -20.72
C VAL A 79 21.90 6.48 -21.27
N CYS A 80 21.54 7.49 -20.48
CA CYS A 80 20.59 8.52 -20.91
C CYS A 80 21.34 9.73 -21.49
N SER A 81 20.79 10.29 -22.57
CA SER A 81 21.41 11.40 -23.30
C SER A 81 20.42 12.53 -23.58
N GLY A 82 20.95 13.72 -23.89
CA GLY A 82 20.15 14.91 -24.16
C GLY A 82 19.28 15.30 -22.96
N ALA A 83 17.97 15.44 -23.19
CA ALA A 83 17.01 15.82 -22.15
C ALA A 83 16.46 14.63 -21.34
N ALA A 84 16.88 13.40 -21.64
CA ALA A 84 16.39 12.22 -20.94
C ALA A 84 17.07 12.05 -19.58
N GLN A 85 16.26 11.80 -18.55
CA GLN A 85 16.71 11.51 -17.19
C GLN A 85 16.78 10.01 -16.95
N LEU A 86 17.74 9.57 -16.14
CA LEU A 86 17.74 8.21 -15.60
C LEU A 86 16.54 8.02 -14.68
N VAL A 87 15.87 6.89 -14.83
CA VAL A 87 14.69 6.50 -14.06
C VAL A 87 14.90 5.10 -13.48
N ALA A 88 14.55 4.94 -12.21
CA ALA A 88 14.33 3.64 -11.59
C ALA A 88 12.83 3.42 -11.44
N GLN A 89 12.33 2.27 -11.89
CA GLN A 89 10.96 1.84 -11.67
C GLN A 89 10.96 0.59 -10.80
N ILE A 90 10.18 0.60 -9.71
CA ILE A 90 9.97 -0.54 -8.82
C ILE A 90 8.47 -0.80 -8.75
N THR A 91 8.07 -2.05 -8.92
CA THR A 91 6.67 -2.49 -8.91
C THR A 91 6.46 -3.48 -7.77
N PHE A 92 5.46 -3.22 -6.93
CA PHE A 92 5.00 -4.14 -5.90
C PHE A 92 3.92 -5.05 -6.47
N PRO A 93 3.88 -6.34 -6.07
CA PRO A 93 2.81 -7.23 -6.47
C PRO A 93 1.44 -6.80 -5.93
N GLN A 94 0.36 -7.25 -6.58
CA GLN A 94 -0.99 -6.74 -6.39
C GLN A 94 -2.00 -7.74 -5.79
N CYS A 95 -1.49 -8.86 -5.25
CA CYS A 95 -2.29 -9.86 -4.57
C CYS A 95 -1.73 -10.10 -3.18
N TRP A 96 -2.57 -9.91 -2.16
CA TRP A 96 -2.24 -10.02 -0.74
C TRP A 96 -2.81 -11.30 -0.14
N ASP A 97 -2.09 -11.91 0.80
CA ASP A 97 -2.54 -13.08 1.58
C ASP A 97 -3.83 -12.83 2.39
N GLY A 98 -4.21 -11.56 2.56
CA GLY A 98 -5.45 -11.14 3.23
C GLY A 98 -5.37 -11.07 4.74
N SER A 99 -4.18 -11.29 5.33
CA SER A 99 -4.01 -11.37 6.78
C SER A 99 -2.76 -10.67 7.32
N SER A 100 -1.62 -10.79 6.63
CA SER A 100 -0.33 -10.30 7.14
C SER A 100 -0.11 -8.85 6.75
N LEU A 101 0.06 -7.95 7.73
CA LEU A 101 0.52 -6.59 7.45
C LEU A 101 2.00 -6.56 7.07
N ASP A 102 2.76 -7.55 7.50
CA ASP A 102 4.16 -7.74 7.21
C ASP A 102 4.55 -9.21 7.45
N THR A 103 5.57 -9.69 6.75
CA THR A 103 6.16 -11.03 6.95
C THR A 103 7.63 -10.89 7.35
N ALA A 104 8.23 -11.93 7.92
CA ALA A 104 9.64 -11.87 8.38
C ALA A 104 10.65 -11.49 7.28
N ASN A 105 10.30 -11.70 6.00
CA ASN A 105 11.09 -11.31 4.84
C ASN A 105 10.54 -10.06 4.13
N HIS A 106 9.47 -9.45 4.64
CA HIS A 106 8.77 -8.29 4.09
C HIS A 106 8.24 -8.43 2.65
N ILE A 107 8.22 -9.65 2.09
CA ILE A 107 7.97 -9.88 0.65
C ILE A 107 6.84 -10.90 0.45
N SER A 108 6.87 -12.01 1.19
CA SER A 108 6.07 -13.20 0.83
C SER A 108 4.57 -13.11 1.08
N HIS A 109 4.07 -12.02 1.66
CA HIS A 109 2.63 -11.78 1.78
C HIS A 109 2.05 -11.09 0.54
N LEU A 110 2.88 -10.80 -0.47
CA LEU A 110 2.46 -10.29 -1.77
C LEU A 110 2.87 -11.23 -2.91
N ALA A 111 1.97 -11.42 -3.87
CA ALA A 111 2.20 -12.15 -5.11
C ALA A 111 1.67 -11.38 -6.33
N PHE A 112 2.25 -11.68 -7.50
CA PHE A 112 1.76 -11.09 -8.74
C PHE A 112 0.50 -11.81 -9.21
N ALA A 113 -0.48 -11.03 -9.67
CA ALA A 113 -1.62 -11.61 -10.37
C ALA A 113 -1.20 -12.16 -11.74
N THR A 114 -1.94 -13.16 -12.22
CA THR A 114 -1.95 -13.50 -13.63
C THR A 114 -2.75 -12.43 -14.38
N GLU A 115 -2.11 -11.73 -15.32
CA GLU A 115 -2.76 -10.71 -16.14
C GLU A 115 -3.05 -11.25 -17.56
N MET A 116 -4.30 -11.11 -18.00
CA MET A 116 -4.71 -11.40 -19.38
C MET A 116 -5.36 -10.15 -20.00
N ALA A 117 -5.10 -9.95 -21.30
CA ALA A 117 -5.65 -8.83 -22.05
C ALA A 117 -7.18 -8.87 -22.01
N GLY A 118 -7.80 -7.74 -21.66
CA GLY A 118 -9.26 -7.62 -21.54
C GLY A 118 -9.89 -8.25 -20.28
N GLN A 119 -9.13 -8.96 -19.43
CA GLN A 119 -9.65 -9.60 -18.23
C GLN A 119 -9.17 -8.94 -16.94
N ALA A 120 -9.92 -9.11 -15.84
CA ALA A 120 -9.46 -8.69 -14.52
C ALA A 120 -8.20 -9.50 -14.11
N PRO A 121 -7.27 -8.92 -13.34
CA PRO A 121 -6.14 -9.67 -12.80
C PRO A 121 -6.64 -10.82 -11.91
N ILE A 122 -6.02 -12.00 -12.03
CA ILE A 122 -6.38 -13.19 -11.25
C ILE A 122 -5.32 -13.40 -10.18
N CYS A 123 -5.72 -13.26 -8.92
CA CYS A 123 -4.86 -13.55 -7.79
C CYS A 123 -4.75 -15.05 -7.52
N PRO A 124 -3.55 -15.55 -7.12
CA PRO A 124 -3.39 -16.94 -6.74
C PRO A 124 -4.12 -17.25 -5.42
N ALA A 125 -4.42 -18.52 -5.18
CA ALA A 125 -5.28 -18.96 -4.08
C ALA A 125 -4.72 -18.66 -2.68
N ASP A 126 -3.40 -18.60 -2.55
CA ASP A 126 -2.68 -18.22 -1.33
C ASP A 126 -2.56 -16.70 -1.12
N HIS A 127 -2.91 -15.90 -2.13
CA HIS A 127 -2.95 -14.44 -2.07
C HIS A 127 -4.28 -13.88 -2.59
N PRO A 128 -5.43 -14.25 -2.02
CA PRO A 128 -6.73 -14.06 -2.68
C PRO A 128 -7.22 -12.61 -2.72
N VAL A 129 -6.60 -11.69 -1.98
CA VAL A 129 -7.07 -10.30 -1.87
C VAL A 129 -6.37 -9.41 -2.89
N GLN A 130 -7.11 -8.92 -3.88
CA GLN A 130 -6.58 -7.93 -4.81
C GLN A 130 -6.37 -6.59 -4.11
N VAL A 131 -5.12 -6.12 -4.11
CA VAL A 131 -4.71 -4.80 -3.60
C VAL A 131 -4.22 -3.91 -4.75
N PRO A 132 -4.04 -2.60 -4.56
CA PRO A 132 -3.48 -1.76 -5.61
C PRO A 132 -2.07 -2.20 -5.99
N LYS A 133 -1.75 -2.22 -7.28
CA LYS A 133 -0.38 -2.36 -7.75
C LYS A 133 0.36 -1.04 -7.50
N VAL A 134 1.33 -1.05 -6.59
CA VAL A 134 2.15 0.13 -6.30
C VAL A 134 3.32 0.18 -7.27
N VAL A 135 3.47 1.29 -7.98
CA VAL A 135 4.63 1.55 -8.85
C VAL A 135 5.35 2.80 -8.38
N LEU A 136 6.58 2.63 -7.89
CA LEU A 136 7.52 3.70 -7.60
C LEU A 136 8.32 4.04 -8.84
N GLU A 137 8.31 5.30 -9.26
CA GLU A 137 9.16 5.85 -10.30
C GLU A 137 10.05 6.93 -9.68
N VAL A 138 11.37 6.70 -9.65
CA VAL A 138 12.37 7.61 -9.10
C VAL A 138 13.17 8.19 -10.26
N ARG A 139 13.22 9.52 -10.35
CA ARG A 139 13.93 10.25 -11.41
C ARG A 139 15.18 10.93 -10.86
N TYR A 140 16.26 10.84 -11.61
CA TYR A 140 17.56 11.41 -11.26
C TYR A 140 17.92 12.60 -12.16
N PRO A 141 18.73 13.57 -11.67
CA PRO A 141 19.18 14.69 -12.48
C PRO A 141 20.14 14.20 -13.59
N GLY A 142 20.42 15.05 -14.57
CA GLY A 142 21.32 14.72 -15.69
C GLY A 142 22.76 14.37 -15.28
N ALA A 143 23.17 14.67 -14.05
CA ALA A 143 24.44 14.19 -13.48
C ALA A 143 24.50 12.67 -13.30
N ALA A 144 23.35 11.99 -13.17
CA ALA A 144 23.25 10.54 -13.25
C ALA A 144 23.04 10.13 -14.70
N THR A 145 24.14 9.95 -15.43
CA THR A 145 24.12 9.60 -16.86
C THR A 145 23.74 8.14 -17.12
N GLY A 146 23.78 7.28 -16.09
CA GLY A 146 23.46 5.87 -16.21
C GLY A 146 24.68 5.01 -16.55
N GLY A 147 24.44 3.85 -17.18
CA GLY A 147 25.47 2.89 -17.57
C GLY A 147 26.21 2.23 -16.40
N ALA A 148 27.41 1.71 -16.69
CA ALA A 148 28.22 0.92 -15.74
C ALA A 148 28.71 1.70 -14.51
N GLY A 149 28.61 3.03 -14.53
CA GLY A 149 28.97 3.89 -13.40
C GLY A 149 27.93 3.93 -12.28
N VAL A 150 26.74 3.36 -12.49
CA VAL A 150 25.67 3.37 -11.49
C VAL A 150 25.87 2.27 -10.46
N THR A 151 25.91 2.69 -9.19
CA THR A 151 25.83 1.81 -8.02
C THR A 151 24.78 2.33 -7.05
N LEU A 152 24.39 1.48 -6.11
CA LEU A 152 23.45 1.77 -5.05
C LEU A 152 24.14 1.65 -3.69
N SER A 153 23.59 2.28 -2.66
CA SER A 153 24.03 2.02 -1.29
C SER A 153 23.87 0.56 -0.87
N SER A 154 23.05 -0.22 -1.60
CA SER A 154 22.90 -1.66 -1.46
C SER A 154 23.84 -2.50 -2.34
N GLY A 155 24.76 -1.89 -3.08
CA GLY A 155 25.73 -2.56 -3.94
C GLY A 155 25.52 -2.30 -5.43
N ALA A 156 25.50 -3.35 -6.25
CA ALA A 156 25.33 -3.24 -7.69
C ALA A 156 23.97 -2.63 -8.07
N ALA A 157 23.85 -2.04 -9.27
CA ALA A 157 22.58 -1.50 -9.77
C ALA A 157 21.43 -2.53 -9.82
N SER A 158 21.76 -3.82 -9.97
CA SER A 158 20.79 -4.93 -9.91
C SER A 158 20.14 -5.11 -8.53
N THR A 159 20.71 -4.52 -7.48
CA THR A 159 20.14 -4.54 -6.13
C THR A 159 19.02 -3.52 -5.93
N LEU A 160 18.55 -2.86 -7.00
CA LEU A 160 17.47 -1.89 -6.96
C LEU A 160 16.23 -2.48 -6.27
N HIS A 161 15.78 -1.81 -5.22
CA HIS A 161 14.58 -2.15 -4.49
C HIS A 161 13.93 -0.91 -3.91
N ALA A 162 12.73 -1.09 -3.40
CA ALA A 162 12.02 -0.10 -2.62
C ALA A 162 11.32 -0.75 -1.45
N ASP A 163 11.06 0.06 -0.43
CA ASP A 163 10.30 -0.30 0.75
C ASP A 163 9.09 0.65 0.85
N ILE A 164 7.95 0.11 1.30
CA ILE A 164 6.75 0.87 1.60
C ILE A 164 6.29 0.63 3.04
N PHE A 165 5.79 1.68 3.67
CA PHE A 165 5.00 1.62 4.90
C PHE A 165 3.72 2.42 4.65
N GLU A 166 2.59 1.72 4.56
CA GLU A 166 1.30 2.28 4.19
C GLU A 166 0.62 2.96 5.38
N ALA A 167 0.29 4.24 5.24
CA ALA A 167 -0.32 5.04 6.31
C ALA A 167 -1.39 6.02 5.79
N TRP A 168 -2.14 5.61 4.77
CA TRP A 168 -3.28 6.39 4.27
C TRP A 168 -4.31 6.69 5.38
N THR A 169 -4.87 7.90 5.35
CA THR A 169 -5.83 8.35 6.36
C THR A 169 -7.24 7.80 6.11
N GLY A 170 -7.78 7.01 7.04
CA GLY A 170 -9.17 6.53 6.94
C GLY A 170 -9.40 5.69 5.69
N THR A 171 -10.40 6.06 4.87
CA THR A 171 -10.76 5.34 3.63
C THR A 171 -10.15 5.96 2.37
N SER A 172 -9.29 6.98 2.49
CA SER A 172 -8.83 7.79 1.35
C SER A 172 -8.22 6.99 0.21
N LEU A 173 -7.43 5.94 0.51
CA LEU A 173 -6.92 5.04 -0.52
C LEU A 173 -8.04 4.21 -1.17
N GLN A 174 -8.97 3.68 -0.37
CA GLN A 174 -10.07 2.85 -0.86
C GLN A 174 -11.05 3.64 -1.74
N ASP A 175 -11.25 4.92 -1.44
CA ASP A 175 -12.15 5.81 -2.19
C ASP A 175 -11.67 6.02 -3.63
N ARG A 176 -10.36 5.89 -3.88
CA ARG A 176 -9.77 5.90 -5.23
C ARG A 176 -10.18 4.70 -6.09
N PHE A 177 -10.66 3.64 -5.45
CA PHE A 177 -11.09 2.40 -6.11
C PHE A 177 -12.59 2.13 -5.96
N GLY A 178 -13.39 3.20 -5.73
CA GLY A 178 -14.86 3.11 -5.73
C GLY A 178 -15.48 2.70 -4.40
N GLY A 179 -14.74 2.78 -3.28
CA GLY A 179 -15.31 2.77 -1.92
C GLY A 179 -15.87 1.43 -1.42
N ARG A 180 -15.71 0.33 -2.16
CA ARG A 180 -16.23 -1.01 -1.79
C ARG A 180 -15.08 -1.99 -1.53
N GLY A 181 -14.50 -1.90 -0.34
CA GLY A 181 -13.43 -2.77 0.14
C GLY A 181 -13.11 -2.46 1.59
N GLN A 182 -14.07 -2.65 2.50
CA GLN A 182 -13.82 -2.49 3.93
C GLN A 182 -13.33 -3.81 4.51
N VAL A 183 -12.03 -3.91 4.79
CA VAL A 183 -11.56 -4.81 5.85
C VAL A 183 -11.89 -4.10 7.16
N GLY A 184 -12.90 -4.60 7.86
CA GLY A 184 -13.39 -3.99 9.10
C GLY A 184 -12.27 -3.83 10.12
N GLN A 185 -12.03 -2.59 10.54
CA GLN A 185 -11.38 -2.29 11.80
C GLN A 185 -12.24 -2.92 12.92
N ARG A 186 -11.95 -4.16 13.33
CA ARG A 186 -12.45 -4.65 14.62
C ARG A 186 -11.66 -3.91 15.68
N GLY A 187 -12.30 -2.90 16.25
CA GLY A 187 -11.70 -1.99 17.21
C GLY A 187 -11.08 -2.71 18.41
N HIS A 188 -9.88 -2.26 18.77
CA HIS A 188 -9.45 -2.29 20.16
C HIS A 188 -10.30 -1.29 20.96
N ALA A 189 -11.48 -1.74 21.40
CA ALA A 189 -12.19 -1.07 22.47
C ALA A 189 -11.45 -1.34 23.78
N GLY A 190 -10.69 -0.34 24.23
CA GLY A 190 -10.06 -0.30 25.54
C GLY A 190 -11.10 -0.34 26.65
N GLN A 191 -10.79 -1.10 27.70
CA GLN A 191 -11.50 -1.07 28.97
C GLN A 191 -11.39 0.31 29.63
N GLN A 192 -12.52 0.98 29.81
CA GLN A 192 -12.76 1.97 30.85
C GLN A 192 -14.22 1.72 31.27
N GLY A 193 -14.57 1.35 32.50
CA GLY A 193 -14.26 2.04 33.76
C GLY A 193 -15.62 2.37 34.38
N GLN A 194 -15.93 1.73 35.51
CA GLN A 194 -17.19 1.88 36.26
C GLN A 194 -17.46 3.33 36.70
N GLN A 195 -18.72 3.73 36.65
CA GLN A 195 -19.45 4.71 37.50
C GLN A 195 -20.89 4.79 36.94
N GLY A 196 -22.01 4.57 37.64
CA GLY A 196 -22.32 4.69 39.06
C GLY A 196 -23.02 6.03 39.33
N GLN A 197 -24.35 6.12 39.09
CA GLN A 197 -25.28 7.16 39.60
C GLN A 197 -26.73 6.75 39.20
N GLN A 198 -27.57 6.27 40.13
CA GLN A 198 -28.57 7.05 40.89
C GLN A 198 -29.45 7.91 39.95
N GLY A 199 -30.71 7.59 39.66
CA GLY A 199 -31.81 7.38 40.60
C GLY A 199 -32.58 8.70 40.73
N GLN A 200 -33.62 8.92 39.92
CA GLN A 200 -34.63 9.96 40.15
C GLN A 200 -36.03 9.47 39.76
N ASP A 201 -36.88 9.55 40.78
CA ASP A 201 -38.29 9.20 40.86
C ASP A 201 -39.16 10.36 40.34
N GLY A 202 -40.34 10.08 39.78
CA GLY A 202 -41.23 11.11 39.27
C GLY A 202 -42.55 10.58 38.72
N GLY A 203 -43.49 10.25 39.61
CA GLY A 203 -44.80 9.68 39.27
C GLY A 203 -45.92 10.69 38.94
N ARG A 204 -46.92 10.19 38.19
CA ARG A 204 -48.38 10.50 38.12
C ARG A 204 -48.86 10.12 36.71
N GLY A 205 -49.97 9.43 36.44
CA GLY A 205 -51.07 8.84 37.19
C GLY A 205 -52.09 8.30 36.16
N GLY A 206 -52.94 7.34 36.53
CA GLY A 206 -54.03 6.88 35.64
C GLY A 206 -54.51 5.45 35.91
N ARG A 207 -55.69 5.33 36.51
CA ARG A 207 -56.34 4.10 37.01
C ARG A 207 -56.96 3.24 35.88
N GLY A 208 -57.11 1.92 36.11
CA GLY A 208 -58.13 1.11 35.43
C GLY A 208 -58.09 -0.42 35.66
N ALA A 209 -58.89 -0.90 36.62
CA ALA A 209 -59.56 -2.23 36.75
C ALA A 209 -58.72 -3.54 36.72
N ARG A 210 -58.54 -4.23 37.87
CA ARG A 210 -59.38 -5.30 38.49
C ARG A 210 -59.32 -6.68 37.81
N GLY A 211 -58.88 -7.70 38.58
CA GLY A 211 -59.15 -9.11 38.26
C GLY A 211 -58.35 -10.14 39.08
N THR A 212 -58.77 -10.40 40.32
CA THR A 212 -58.74 -11.72 41.03
C THR A 212 -57.45 -12.56 41.15
N GLN A 213 -56.89 -12.57 42.37
CA GLN A 213 -56.26 -13.74 43.05
C GLN A 213 -57.35 -14.50 43.87
N PRO A 214 -57.09 -15.65 44.57
CA PRO A 214 -55.84 -16.37 44.93
C PRO A 214 -55.88 -17.88 44.54
N ALA A 215 -54.86 -18.75 44.71
CA ALA A 215 -54.31 -19.23 45.98
C ALA A 215 -53.17 -20.28 45.81
N THR A 216 -52.23 -20.26 46.77
CA THR A 216 -51.47 -21.37 47.45
C THR A 216 -50.75 -22.47 46.63
N ILE A 217 -49.42 -22.63 46.70
CA ILE A 217 -48.50 -23.19 47.75
C ILE A 217 -48.32 -24.73 47.70
N ALA A 218 -47.04 -25.13 47.87
CA ALA A 218 -46.44 -26.44 48.15
C ALA A 218 -46.07 -27.30 46.92
N ALA A 219 -44.87 -27.87 46.81
CA ALA A 219 -43.77 -28.11 47.76
C ALA A 219 -42.40 -27.91 47.09
#